data_AF-A0A7W9QMG6-F1
#
_entry.id   AF-A0A7W9QMG6-F1
#
_cell.length_a   1.000
_cell.length_b   1.000
_cell.length_c   1.000
_cell.angle_alpha   90.00
_cell.angle_beta   90.00
_cell.angle_gamma   90.00
#
_symmetry.space_group_name_H-M   'P 1'
#
loop_
_entity.id
_entity.type
_entity.pdbx_description
1 polymer ?
#
loop_
_entity_poly.entity_id
_entity_poly.type
_entity_poly.pdbx_seq_one_letter_code
_entity_poly.pdbx_strand_id
1 'polypeptide(L)'
;MVVLDNGLQLLTELVDMAELRNGVRTASCIRVHHRSLFPDGIVEFQHSIGEDTEASLASGFTTWARTDLVALSEAVTAPADARCMTLQMEFAASAAAEAAVRRTVVLGPVAHMNGDAARAAAGDDTEHAFCPCCLFTNSLDALMPLLQRDQRMLGIRLFASRDADGEVAADCRVNGEDFPEGVACLRHYAETWPALGAMEFRKQYAVVRLPEPVVPDTTH
;
A
#
# COMPACT_ATOMS: atom_id res chain seq x y z
N MET A 1 -6.70 10.91 19.46
CA MET A 1 -5.82 9.72 19.36
C MET A 1 -6.62 8.49 19.73
N VAL A 2 -6.61 7.48 18.89
CA VAL A 2 -7.24 6.17 19.14
C VAL A 2 -6.12 5.15 19.36
N VAL A 3 -6.24 4.30 20.37
CA VAL A 3 -5.28 3.22 20.63
C VAL A 3 -5.99 1.90 20.40
N LEU A 4 -5.42 1.03 19.58
CA LEU A 4 -5.95 -0.29 19.27
C LEU A 4 -5.31 -1.34 20.19
N ASP A 5 -5.97 -2.49 20.33
CA ASP A 5 -5.53 -3.58 21.22
C ASP A 5 -4.15 -4.15 20.83
N ASN A 6 -3.77 -4.03 19.56
CA ASN A 6 -2.45 -4.42 19.06
C ASN A 6 -1.36 -3.36 19.28
N GLY A 7 -1.64 -2.29 20.02
CA GLY A 7 -0.67 -1.24 20.36
C GLY A 7 -0.49 -0.16 19.30
N LEU A 8 -1.21 -0.23 18.18
CA LEU A 8 -1.25 0.85 17.19
C LEU A 8 -1.92 2.09 17.78
N GLN A 9 -1.30 3.25 17.57
CA GLN A 9 -1.84 4.55 17.97
C GLN A 9 -2.12 5.37 16.73
N LEU A 10 -3.36 5.80 16.57
CA LEU A 10 -3.86 6.53 15.41
C LEU A 10 -4.17 7.98 15.80
N LEU A 11 -3.60 8.93 15.07
CA LEU A 11 -3.96 10.34 15.13
C LEU A 11 -4.45 10.79 13.77
N THR A 12 -5.61 11.44 13.72
CA THR A 12 -6.19 11.93 12.47
C THR A 12 -6.32 13.45 12.49
N GLU A 13 -6.13 14.05 11.32
CA GLU A 13 -6.23 15.48 11.10
C GLU A 13 -6.91 15.74 9.74
N LEU A 14 -7.91 16.62 9.71
CA LEU A 14 -8.47 17.11 8.46
C LEU A 14 -7.47 18.10 7.85
N VAL A 15 -6.98 17.80 6.65
CA VAL A 15 -5.94 18.59 5.97
C VAL A 15 -6.56 19.59 5.00
N ASP A 16 -7.55 19.15 4.23
CA ASP A 16 -8.21 19.97 3.22
C ASP A 16 -9.69 19.58 3.09
N MET A 17 -10.50 20.55 2.68
CA MET A 17 -11.91 20.37 2.42
C MET A 17 -12.34 21.32 1.30
N ALA A 18 -13.06 20.78 0.31
CA ALA A 18 -13.60 21.54 -0.79
C ALA A 18 -15.05 21.17 -1.06
N GLU A 19 -15.92 22.17 -1.16
CA GLU A 19 -17.27 21.99 -1.67
C GLU A 19 -17.25 21.72 -3.18
N LEU A 20 -18.04 20.74 -3.60
CA LEU A 20 -18.28 20.40 -4.99
C LEU A 20 -19.72 20.77 -5.35
N ARG A 21 -20.05 20.77 -6.64
CA ARG A 21 -21.45 20.99 -7.09
C ARG A 21 -22.43 20.01 -6.43
N ASN A 22 -22.00 18.76 -6.21
CA ASN A 22 -22.80 17.66 -5.67
C ASN A 22 -22.09 16.94 -4.51
N GLY A 23 -21.63 17.69 -3.50
CA GLY A 23 -21.10 17.09 -2.27
C GLY A 23 -19.83 17.78 -1.76
N VAL A 24 -19.07 17.07 -0.92
CA VAL A 24 -17.85 17.57 -0.28
C VAL A 24 -16.69 16.61 -0.52
N ARG A 25 -15.56 17.15 -0.98
CA ARG A 25 -14.28 16.46 -1.00
C ARG A 25 -13.50 16.76 0.27
N THR A 26 -12.96 15.73 0.91
CA THR A 26 -12.07 15.88 2.07
C THR A 26 -10.73 15.20 1.80
N ALA A 27 -9.68 15.75 2.40
CA ALA A 27 -8.39 15.12 2.55
C ALA A 27 -8.04 15.06 4.03
N SER A 28 -7.68 13.89 4.54
CA SER A 28 -7.26 13.71 5.93
C SER A 28 -5.90 13.04 6.02
N CYS A 29 -5.12 13.46 7.00
CA CYS A 29 -3.87 12.83 7.39
C CYS A 29 -4.15 11.84 8.53
N ILE A 30 -3.50 10.67 8.48
CA ILE A 30 -3.53 9.64 9.51
C ILE A 30 -2.08 9.36 9.88
N ARG A 31 -1.71 9.63 11.12
CA ARG A 31 -0.42 9.24 11.68
C ARG A 31 -0.60 7.99 12.51
N VAL A 32 0.17 6.96 12.18
CA VAL A 32 0.16 5.66 12.84
C VAL A 32 1.46 5.51 13.60
N HIS A 33 1.41 5.29 14.91
CA HIS A 33 2.58 5.02 15.73
C HIS A 33 2.50 3.64 16.37
N HIS A 34 3.65 2.99 16.53
CA HIS A 34 3.82 1.83 17.38
C HIS A 34 5.12 1.98 18.16
N ARG A 35 5.03 1.89 19.50
CA ARG A 35 6.11 2.28 20.42
C ARG A 35 7.46 1.64 20.09
N SER A 36 7.47 0.38 19.63
CA SER A 36 8.69 -0.37 19.34
C SER A 36 8.95 -0.63 17.85
N LEU A 37 7.94 -0.54 16.97
CA LEU A 37 8.05 -1.03 15.59
C LEU A 37 8.25 0.11 14.58
N PHE A 38 7.57 1.23 14.80
CA PHE A 38 7.74 2.47 14.02
C PHE A 38 7.54 3.66 14.97
N PRO A 39 8.54 3.93 15.84
CA PRO A 39 8.43 4.99 16.85
C PRO A 39 8.30 6.38 16.23
N ASP A 40 8.92 6.59 15.06
CA ASP A 40 8.85 7.85 14.30
C ASP A 40 7.47 8.06 13.65
N GLY A 41 6.66 7.01 13.63
CA GLY A 41 5.34 7.00 13.00
C GLY A 41 5.38 6.81 11.49
N ILE A 42 4.21 6.48 10.96
CA ILE A 42 3.92 6.35 9.53
C ILE A 42 2.83 7.37 9.21
N VAL A 43 3.01 8.15 8.15
CA VAL A 43 2.04 9.16 7.73
C VAL A 43 1.31 8.67 6.48
N GLU A 44 -0.01 8.66 6.55
CA GLU A 44 -0.88 8.36 5.40
C GLU A 44 -1.87 9.47 5.14
N PHE A 45 -2.27 9.59 3.88
CA PHE A 45 -3.30 10.54 3.45
C PHE A 45 -4.47 9.77 2.86
N GLN A 46 -5.69 10.11 3.24
CA GLN A 46 -6.88 9.60 2.59
C GLN A 46 -7.63 10.76 1.94
N HIS A 47 -8.15 10.51 0.74
CA HIS A 47 -9.00 11.43 0.01
C HIS A 47 -10.33 10.76 -0.22
N SER A 48 -11.41 11.50 -0.03
CA SER A 48 -12.76 10.98 -0.17
C SER A 48 -13.72 12.07 -0.65
N ILE A 49 -14.85 11.63 -1.21
CA ILE A 49 -15.98 12.45 -1.60
C ILE A 49 -17.23 11.86 -0.97
N GLY A 50 -18.10 12.72 -0.45
CA GLY A 50 -19.38 12.33 0.12
C GLY A 50 -20.44 13.40 -0.10
N GLU A 51 -21.69 13.08 0.22
CA GLU A 51 -22.83 14.02 0.11
C GLU A 51 -22.63 15.24 1.03
N ASP A 52 -22.00 15.01 2.18
CA ASP A 52 -21.55 16.02 3.13
C ASP A 52 -20.17 15.66 3.71
N THR A 53 -19.66 16.51 4.61
CA THR A 53 -18.35 16.31 5.24
C THR A 53 -18.28 15.02 6.06
N GLU A 54 -19.35 14.66 6.78
CA GLU A 54 -19.37 13.45 7.62
C GLU A 54 -19.32 12.20 6.76
N ALA A 55 -20.16 12.12 5.73
CA ALA A 55 -20.18 11.02 4.77
C ALA A 55 -18.84 10.89 4.04
N SER A 56 -18.24 12.01 3.64
CA SER A 56 -16.93 12.04 2.98
C SER A 56 -15.85 11.46 3.89
N LEU A 57 -15.75 11.94 5.14
CA LEU A 57 -14.78 11.43 6.12
C LEU A 57 -15.03 9.97 6.50
N ALA A 58 -16.28 9.59 6.77
CA ALA A 58 -16.66 8.23 7.13
C ALA A 58 -16.29 7.24 6.03
N SER A 59 -16.58 7.58 4.77
CA SER A 59 -16.19 6.77 3.60
C SER A 59 -14.67 6.62 3.49
N GLY A 60 -13.93 7.73 3.64
CA GLY A 60 -12.48 7.75 3.58
C GLY A 60 -11.81 6.90 4.66
N PHE A 61 -12.20 7.08 5.92
CA PHE A 61 -11.67 6.28 7.03
C PHE A 61 -12.13 4.82 6.98
N THR A 62 -13.35 4.53 6.52
CA THR A 62 -13.81 3.16 6.33
C THR A 62 -12.98 2.44 5.27
N THR A 63 -12.67 3.11 4.17
CA THR A 63 -11.81 2.56 3.12
C THR A 63 -10.41 2.29 3.67
N TRP A 64 -9.80 3.29 4.31
CA TRP A 64 -8.47 3.14 4.93
C TRP A 64 -8.43 2.00 5.96
N ALA A 65 -9.47 1.87 6.80
CA ALA A 65 -9.57 0.81 7.79
C ALA A 65 -9.67 -0.58 7.16
N ARG A 66 -10.27 -0.70 5.96
CA ARG A 66 -10.42 -1.96 5.22
C ARG A 66 -9.20 -2.34 4.40
N THR A 67 -8.27 -1.42 4.16
CA THR A 67 -7.06 -1.66 3.35
C THR A 67 -5.79 -1.51 4.18
N ASP A 68 -5.48 -0.27 4.54
CA ASP A 68 -4.19 0.14 5.08
C ASP A 68 -4.05 -0.36 6.54
N LEU A 69 -5.10 -0.20 7.34
CA LEU A 69 -5.11 -0.66 8.74
C LEU A 69 -5.00 -2.19 8.86
N VAL A 70 -5.55 -2.93 7.89
CA VAL A 70 -5.44 -4.40 7.87
C VAL A 70 -3.97 -4.80 7.74
N ALA A 71 -3.25 -4.24 6.78
CA ALA A 71 -1.82 -4.51 6.60
C ALA A 71 -0.98 -4.10 7.82
N LEU A 72 -1.27 -2.92 8.39
CA LEU A 72 -0.59 -2.43 9.60
C LEU A 72 -0.84 -3.34 10.81
N SER A 73 -2.08 -3.79 10.99
CA SER A 73 -2.44 -4.66 12.11
C SER A 73 -1.80 -6.03 11.96
N GLU A 74 -1.90 -6.65 10.79
CA GLU A 74 -1.26 -7.93 10.48
C GLU A 74 0.27 -7.86 10.62
N ALA A 75 0.89 -6.75 10.21
CA ALA A 75 2.33 -6.57 10.37
C ALA A 75 2.79 -6.56 11.83
N VAL A 76 1.93 -6.12 12.75
CA VAL A 76 2.21 -6.07 14.19
C VAL A 76 1.89 -7.40 14.87
N THR A 77 0.80 -8.06 14.49
CA THR A 77 0.26 -9.21 15.24
C THR A 77 0.58 -10.57 14.65
N ALA A 78 0.73 -10.69 13.33
CA ALA A 78 0.84 -12.01 12.72
C ALA A 78 2.19 -12.66 13.08
N PRO A 79 2.24 -13.98 13.31
CA PRO A 79 3.48 -14.66 13.63
C PRO A 79 4.46 -14.59 12.44
N ALA A 80 5.74 -14.85 12.69
CA ALA A 80 6.79 -14.78 11.67
C ALA A 80 6.59 -15.81 10.54
N ASP A 81 5.89 -16.91 10.81
CA ASP A 81 5.58 -17.99 9.87
C ASP A 81 4.22 -17.82 9.16
N ALA A 82 3.51 -16.69 9.39
CA ALA A 82 2.28 -16.40 8.66
C ALA A 82 2.55 -16.34 7.15
N ARG A 83 1.83 -17.17 6.38
CA ARG A 83 2.01 -17.33 4.92
C ARG A 83 0.93 -16.66 4.07
N CYS A 84 -0.23 -16.35 4.66
CA CYS A 84 -1.31 -15.74 3.90
C CYS A 84 -1.00 -14.25 3.71
N MET A 85 -1.02 -13.77 2.46
CA MET A 85 -0.75 -12.38 2.10
C MET A 85 0.64 -11.87 2.55
N THR A 86 1.63 -12.75 2.66
CA THR A 86 3.00 -12.38 2.97
C THR A 86 3.96 -12.78 1.86
N LEU A 87 5.00 -11.97 1.64
CA LEU A 87 6.15 -12.29 0.81
C LEU A 87 7.39 -12.28 1.69
N GLN A 88 8.19 -13.34 1.65
CA GLN A 88 9.46 -13.42 2.37
C GLN A 88 10.61 -13.36 1.38
N MET A 89 11.60 -12.51 1.69
CA MET A 89 12.78 -12.31 0.87
C MET A 89 14.02 -12.40 1.75
N GLU A 90 15.01 -13.16 1.30
CA GLU A 90 16.28 -13.30 2.00
C GLU A 90 17.38 -12.55 1.25
N PHE A 91 18.17 -11.80 2.00
CA PHE A 91 19.28 -11.01 1.51
C PHE A 91 20.55 -11.54 2.15
N ALA A 92 21.50 -11.98 1.31
CA ALA A 92 22.78 -12.45 1.78
C ALA A 92 23.59 -11.33 2.45
N ALA A 93 24.49 -11.71 3.36
CA ALA A 93 25.48 -10.78 3.90
C ALA A 93 26.29 -10.14 2.74
N SER A 94 26.60 -8.87 2.91
CA SER A 94 27.36 -8.08 1.94
C SER A 94 28.32 -7.14 2.65
N ALA A 95 29.18 -6.45 1.91
CA ALA A 95 30.04 -5.41 2.48
C ALA A 95 29.24 -4.29 3.19
N ALA A 96 27.96 -4.12 2.88
CA ALA A 96 27.07 -3.14 3.50
C ALA A 96 26.14 -3.73 4.60
N ALA A 97 26.11 -5.06 4.77
CA ALA A 97 25.27 -5.75 5.75
C ALA A 97 25.98 -7.00 6.28
N GLU A 98 26.41 -6.98 7.53
CA GLU A 98 27.29 -8.00 8.12
C GLU A 98 26.64 -9.39 8.25
N ALA A 99 25.31 -9.44 8.32
CA ALA A 99 24.55 -10.69 8.44
C ALA A 99 23.52 -10.81 7.30
N ALA A 100 23.22 -12.06 6.95
CA ALA A 100 22.09 -12.34 6.08
C ALA A 100 20.79 -12.02 6.83
N VAL A 101 19.86 -11.36 6.15
CA VAL A 101 18.58 -10.93 6.74
C VAL A 101 17.41 -11.37 5.89
N ARG A 102 16.30 -11.70 6.56
CA ARG A 102 15.00 -11.93 5.95
C ARG A 102 14.14 -10.69 6.15
N ARG A 103 13.46 -10.26 5.10
CA ARG A 103 12.38 -9.27 5.16
C ARG A 103 11.07 -9.96 4.85
N THR A 104 10.07 -9.67 5.68
CA THR A 104 8.69 -10.13 5.46
C THR A 104 7.84 -8.93 5.06
N VAL A 105 7.20 -9.00 3.90
CA VAL A 105 6.26 -8.02 3.39
C VAL A 105 4.85 -8.53 3.65
N VAL A 106 4.04 -7.76 4.35
CA VAL A 106 2.61 -8.02 4.56
C VAL A 106 1.83 -7.19 3.54
N LEU A 107 1.06 -7.87 2.69
CA LEU A 107 0.27 -7.26 1.63
C LEU A 107 -1.16 -7.03 2.12
N GLY A 108 -1.59 -5.77 2.16
CA GLY A 108 -2.96 -5.42 2.49
C GLY A 108 -3.97 -5.83 1.41
N PRO A 109 -5.27 -5.82 1.75
CA PRO A 109 -6.33 -5.92 0.76
C PRO A 109 -6.18 -4.85 -0.32
N VAL A 110 -6.44 -5.24 -1.56
CA VAL A 110 -6.39 -4.31 -2.68
C VAL A 110 -7.77 -3.70 -2.87
N ALA A 111 -7.82 -2.37 -2.84
CA ALA A 111 -8.97 -1.63 -3.33
C ALA A 111 -8.85 -1.53 -4.86
N HIS A 112 -9.90 -1.94 -5.55
CA HIS A 112 -9.97 -1.94 -7.00
C HIS A 112 -11.33 -1.38 -7.41
N MET A 113 -11.33 -0.46 -8.37
CA MET A 113 -12.52 -0.09 -9.12
C MET A 113 -12.33 -0.61 -10.53
N ASN A 114 -13.11 -1.61 -10.89
CA ASN A 114 -13.03 -2.23 -12.20
C ASN A 114 -13.87 -1.44 -13.19
N GLY A 115 -13.35 -1.29 -14.41
CA GLY A 115 -14.17 -1.01 -15.58
C GLY A 115 -14.97 -2.23 -16.05
N ASP A 116 -15.44 -3.14 -15.20
CA ASP A 116 -16.02 -4.45 -15.63
C ASP A 116 -17.15 -4.30 -16.66
N ALA A 117 -18.01 -3.29 -16.50
CA ALA A 117 -19.03 -2.96 -17.49
C ALA A 117 -18.41 -2.54 -18.84
N ALA A 118 -17.28 -1.82 -18.81
CA ALA A 118 -16.53 -1.44 -19.99
C ALA A 118 -15.73 -2.60 -20.59
N ARG A 119 -15.22 -3.54 -19.79
CA ARG A 119 -14.57 -4.79 -20.26
C ARG A 119 -15.54 -5.70 -20.98
N ALA A 120 -16.71 -5.92 -20.38
CA ALA A 120 -17.81 -6.66 -20.99
C ALA A 120 -18.27 -6.00 -22.30
N ALA A 121 -18.32 -4.66 -22.35
CA ALA A 121 -18.66 -3.91 -23.56
C ALA A 121 -17.56 -3.95 -24.64
N ALA A 122 -16.29 -4.01 -24.24
CA ALA A 122 -15.14 -4.08 -25.15
C ALA A 122 -14.90 -5.49 -25.74
N GLY A 123 -15.66 -6.50 -25.31
CA GLY A 123 -15.45 -7.90 -25.72
C GLY A 123 -14.10 -8.45 -25.24
N ASP A 124 -13.52 -7.84 -24.21
CA ASP A 124 -12.25 -8.25 -23.63
C ASP A 124 -12.48 -9.39 -22.64
N ASP A 125 -12.32 -10.62 -23.13
CA ASP A 125 -12.36 -11.85 -22.34
C ASP A 125 -10.99 -12.18 -21.71
N THR A 126 -10.02 -11.25 -21.75
CA THR A 126 -8.73 -11.47 -21.07
C THR A 126 -8.93 -11.43 -19.57
N GLU A 127 -9.16 -12.59 -18.97
CA GLU A 127 -9.04 -12.81 -17.54
C GLU A 127 -7.58 -12.52 -17.12
N HIS A 128 -7.24 -11.24 -16.92
CA HIS A 128 -6.07 -10.89 -16.14
C HIS A 128 -6.41 -11.30 -14.71
N ALA A 129 -6.14 -12.57 -14.39
CA ALA A 129 -6.24 -13.13 -13.06
C ALA A 129 -5.54 -12.15 -12.11
N PHE A 130 -6.37 -11.41 -11.37
CA PHE A 130 -5.92 -10.34 -10.51
C PHE A 130 -5.04 -10.95 -9.41
N CYS A 131 -3.72 -10.75 -9.47
CA CYS A 131 -2.85 -11.10 -8.34
C CYS A 131 -2.83 -9.92 -7.36
N PRO A 132 -3.22 -10.13 -6.09
CA PRO A 132 -3.08 -9.12 -5.04
C PRO A 132 -1.63 -8.66 -4.85
N CYS A 133 -0.65 -9.42 -5.33
CA CYS A 133 0.77 -9.09 -5.28
C CYS A 133 1.22 -8.04 -6.33
N CYS A 134 0.42 -7.80 -7.38
CA CYS A 134 0.91 -7.14 -8.59
C CYS A 134 1.45 -5.72 -8.35
N LEU A 135 0.82 -4.90 -7.51
CA LEU A 135 1.32 -3.53 -7.29
C LEU A 135 2.71 -3.53 -6.65
N PHE A 136 2.91 -4.38 -5.64
CA PHE A 136 4.19 -4.51 -4.96
C PHE A 136 5.23 -5.15 -5.88
N THR A 137 4.89 -6.25 -6.57
CA THR A 137 5.84 -6.97 -7.43
C THR A 137 6.25 -6.17 -8.66
N ASN A 138 5.34 -5.39 -9.26
CA ASN A 138 5.69 -4.46 -10.36
C ASN A 138 6.53 -3.26 -9.89
N SER A 139 6.63 -3.03 -8.58
CA SER A 139 7.49 -2.00 -7.98
C SER A 139 8.74 -2.58 -7.32
N LEU A 140 8.95 -3.90 -7.40
CA LEU A 140 9.95 -4.59 -6.61
C LEU A 140 11.38 -4.16 -6.93
N ASP A 141 11.67 -3.89 -8.19
CA ASP A 141 13.00 -3.42 -8.62
C ASP A 141 13.36 -2.08 -7.97
N ALA A 142 12.40 -1.15 -7.89
CA ALA A 142 12.57 0.12 -7.20
C ALA A 142 12.68 -0.05 -5.67
N LEU A 143 11.91 -0.99 -5.10
CA LEU A 143 11.89 -1.24 -3.66
C LEU A 143 13.11 -2.05 -3.17
N MET A 144 13.77 -2.80 -4.05
CA MET A 144 14.85 -3.72 -3.69
C MET A 144 15.97 -3.07 -2.84
N PRO A 145 16.49 -1.87 -3.19
CA PRO A 145 17.52 -1.22 -2.39
C PRO A 145 17.03 -0.85 -0.98
N LEU A 146 15.74 -0.49 -0.83
CA LEU A 146 15.15 -0.20 0.48
C LEU A 146 15.01 -1.46 1.32
N LEU A 147 14.54 -2.56 0.73
CA LEU A 147 14.40 -3.85 1.41
C LEU A 147 15.76 -4.38 1.91
N GLN A 148 16.83 -4.13 1.17
CA GLN A 148 18.18 -4.56 1.53
C GLN A 148 18.83 -3.72 2.64
N ARG A 149 18.59 -2.40 2.64
CA ARG A 149 19.36 -1.47 3.45
C ARG A 149 18.61 -0.97 4.68
N ASP A 150 17.31 -0.69 4.55
CA ASP A 150 16.56 -0.04 5.61
C ASP A 150 16.33 -1.00 6.79
N GLN A 151 16.64 -0.52 7.98
CA GLN A 151 16.49 -1.29 9.22
C GLN A 151 15.14 -1.04 9.91
N ARG A 152 14.33 -0.13 9.37
CA ARG A 152 13.02 0.23 9.91
C ARG A 152 11.92 -0.65 9.33
N MET A 153 10.79 -0.65 10.01
CA MET A 153 9.54 -1.08 9.42
C MET A 153 9.09 -0.03 8.40
N LEU A 154 8.61 -0.48 7.24
CA LEU A 154 8.23 0.39 6.14
C LEU A 154 6.74 0.19 5.84
N GLY A 155 5.93 1.23 5.96
CA GLY A 155 4.62 1.32 5.32
C GLY A 155 4.79 1.82 3.88
N ILE A 156 4.21 1.12 2.92
CA ILE A 156 4.35 1.42 1.51
C ILE A 156 2.96 1.58 0.91
N ARG A 157 2.66 2.79 0.44
CA ARG A 157 1.47 3.06 -0.34
C ARG A 157 1.75 2.80 -1.81
N LEU A 158 0.85 2.08 -2.47
CA LEU A 158 0.91 1.78 -3.89
C LEU A 158 -0.43 2.13 -4.51
N PHE A 159 -0.45 3.06 -5.44
CA PHE A 159 -1.63 3.45 -6.19
C PHE A 159 -1.29 3.63 -7.67
N ALA A 160 -2.13 3.09 -8.53
CA ALA A 160 -2.08 3.32 -9.96
C ALA A 160 -3.50 3.45 -10.50
N SER A 161 -3.70 4.30 -11.49
CA SER A 161 -4.97 4.45 -12.19
C SER A 161 -4.77 4.71 -13.67
N ARG A 162 -5.77 4.33 -14.46
CA ARG A 162 -5.93 4.70 -15.85
C ARG A 162 -7.35 5.21 -16.05
N ASP A 163 -7.49 6.41 -16.58
CA ASP A 163 -8.81 6.99 -16.82
C ASP A 163 -9.40 6.62 -18.18
N ALA A 164 -10.58 7.17 -18.48
CA ALA A 164 -11.30 6.92 -19.71
C ALA A 164 -10.59 7.46 -20.97
N ASP A 165 -9.78 8.50 -20.83
CA ASP A 165 -8.98 9.07 -21.92
C ASP A 165 -7.65 8.30 -22.09
N GLY A 166 -7.40 7.32 -21.22
CA GLY A 166 -6.21 6.49 -21.21
C GLY A 166 -5.04 7.11 -20.46
N GLU A 167 -5.26 8.25 -19.78
CA GLU A 167 -4.25 8.94 -18.98
C GLU A 167 -3.95 8.13 -17.72
N VAL A 168 -2.65 8.03 -17.43
CA VAL A 168 -2.15 7.23 -16.30
C VAL A 168 -1.69 8.14 -15.18
N ALA A 169 -2.13 7.82 -13.97
CA ALA A 169 -1.64 8.42 -12.74
C ALA A 169 -1.15 7.34 -11.77
N ALA A 170 -0.17 7.67 -10.94
CA ALA A 170 0.31 6.79 -9.89
C ALA A 170 0.78 7.60 -8.68
N ASP A 171 0.76 6.96 -7.52
CA ASP A 171 1.22 7.51 -6.25
C ASP A 171 1.89 6.37 -5.46
N CYS A 172 3.14 6.60 -5.05
CA CYS A 172 3.93 5.66 -4.29
C CYS A 172 4.63 6.40 -3.17
N ARG A 173 4.47 5.90 -1.95
CA ARG A 173 5.05 6.52 -0.76
C ARG A 173 5.64 5.49 0.18
N VAL A 174 6.74 5.85 0.83
CA VAL A 174 7.39 5.04 1.88
C VAL A 174 7.34 5.83 3.18
N ASN A 175 6.65 5.30 4.18
CA ASN A 175 6.37 5.95 5.46
C ASN A 175 5.74 7.36 5.32
N GLY A 176 5.04 7.61 4.22
CA GLY A 176 4.41 8.89 3.89
C GLY A 176 5.25 9.86 3.06
N GLU A 177 6.51 9.52 2.79
CA GLU A 177 7.40 10.29 1.90
C GLU A 177 7.20 9.86 0.45
N ASP A 178 7.16 10.81 -0.48
CA ASP A 178 7.03 10.53 -1.91
C ASP A 178 8.20 9.66 -2.39
N PHE A 179 7.90 8.61 -3.16
CA PHE A 179 8.88 7.66 -3.70
C PHE A 179 8.81 7.62 -5.23
N PRO A 180 9.52 8.53 -5.93
CA PRO A 180 9.41 8.72 -7.38
C PRO A 180 9.74 7.47 -8.21
N GLU A 181 10.68 6.65 -7.76
CA GLU A 181 11.06 5.41 -8.42
C GLU A 181 9.90 4.41 -8.43
N GLY A 182 9.20 4.28 -7.30
CA GLY A 182 7.98 3.47 -7.21
C GLY A 182 6.84 4.05 -8.05
N VAL A 183 6.70 5.38 -8.11
CA VAL A 183 5.72 6.04 -9.00
C VAL A 183 5.99 5.66 -10.46
N ALA A 184 7.24 5.71 -10.92
CA ALA A 184 7.60 5.35 -12.28
C ALA A 184 7.24 3.89 -12.62
N CYS A 185 7.54 2.95 -11.73
CA CYS A 185 7.16 1.54 -11.87
C CYS A 185 5.64 1.36 -11.99
N LEU A 186 4.86 2.01 -11.11
CA LEU A 186 3.41 1.90 -11.10
C LEU A 186 2.76 2.55 -12.33
N ARG A 187 3.31 3.66 -12.83
CA ARG A 187 2.87 4.24 -14.10
C ARG A 187 3.07 3.26 -15.24
N HIS A 188 4.26 2.68 -15.36
CA HIS A 188 4.54 1.70 -16.41
C HIS A 188 3.61 0.49 -16.31
N TYR A 189 3.32 0.02 -15.10
CA TYR A 189 2.35 -1.04 -14.88
C TYR A 189 0.94 -0.66 -15.36
N ALA A 190 0.45 0.53 -15.04
CA ALA A 190 -0.87 0.99 -15.48
C ALA A 190 -0.97 1.24 -17.00
N GLU A 191 0.14 1.56 -17.68
CA GLU A 191 0.19 1.65 -19.14
C GLU A 191 -0.10 0.30 -19.83
N THR A 192 0.13 -0.83 -19.14
CA THR A 192 -0.19 -2.17 -19.66
C THR A 192 -1.67 -2.51 -19.59
N TRP A 193 -2.48 -1.73 -18.85
CA TRP A 193 -3.91 -2.00 -18.69
C TRP A 193 -4.67 -1.61 -19.96
N PRO A 194 -5.71 -2.35 -20.35
CA PRO A 194 -6.51 -2.01 -21.54
C PRO A 194 -7.13 -0.61 -21.41
N ALA A 195 -7.19 0.13 -22.52
CA ALA A 195 -7.89 1.41 -22.59
C ALA A 195 -9.40 1.14 -22.78
N LEU A 196 -10.10 0.96 -21.67
CA LEU A 196 -11.51 0.54 -21.68
C LEU A 196 -12.49 1.70 -21.84
N GLY A 197 -12.03 2.96 -21.94
CA GLY A 197 -12.92 4.12 -21.94
C GLY A 197 -13.63 4.35 -20.61
N ALA A 198 -13.12 3.78 -19.53
CA ALA A 198 -13.62 3.93 -18.16
C ALA A 198 -12.46 4.03 -17.18
N MET A 199 -12.72 4.62 -16.00
CA MET A 199 -11.74 4.70 -14.93
C MET A 199 -11.46 3.30 -14.35
N GLU A 200 -10.20 2.92 -14.32
CA GLU A 200 -9.67 1.80 -13.56
C GLU A 200 -8.66 2.33 -12.54
N PHE A 201 -8.74 1.89 -11.29
CA PHE A 201 -7.66 2.14 -10.34
C PHE A 201 -7.44 0.96 -9.42
N ARG A 202 -6.20 0.83 -8.97
CA ARG A 202 -5.78 -0.17 -7.99
C ARG A 202 -5.00 0.54 -6.89
N LYS A 203 -5.37 0.28 -5.64
CA LYS A 203 -4.67 0.77 -4.45
C LYS A 203 -4.35 -0.41 -3.53
N GLN A 204 -3.12 -0.47 -3.05
CA GLN A 204 -2.70 -1.41 -2.01
C GLN A 204 -1.80 -0.71 -1.00
N TYR A 205 -1.89 -1.16 0.24
CA TYR A 205 -0.92 -0.85 1.27
C TYR A 205 -0.09 -2.09 1.58
N ALA A 206 1.22 -1.96 1.65
CA ALA A 206 2.11 -3.03 2.06
C ALA A 206 2.91 -2.59 3.28
N VAL A 207 3.24 -3.52 4.17
CA VAL A 207 4.11 -3.25 5.31
C VAL A 207 5.29 -4.21 5.29
N VAL A 208 6.50 -3.67 5.22
CA VAL A 208 7.73 -4.44 5.32
C VAL A 208 8.17 -4.46 6.77
N ARG A 209 8.18 -5.64 7.39
CA ARG A 209 8.65 -5.84 8.76
C ARG A 209 10.13 -5.56 8.91
N LEU A 210 10.55 -5.37 10.17
CA LEU A 210 11.96 -5.27 10.55
C LEU A 210 12.76 -6.45 9.97
N PRO A 211 14.06 -6.25 9.67
CA PRO A 211 14.89 -7.34 9.18
C PRO A 211 15.12 -8.36 10.30
N GLU A 212 14.92 -9.64 9.96
CA GLU A 212 15.15 -10.76 10.87
C GLU A 212 16.46 -11.45 10.46
N PRO A 213 17.38 -11.75 11.39
CA PRO A 213 18.58 -12.50 11.07
C PRO A 213 18.23 -13.87 10.48
N VAL A 214 18.86 -14.24 9.37
CA VAL A 214 18.76 -15.61 8.84
C VAL A 214 19.70 -16.49 9.64
N VAL A 215 19.15 -17.38 10.48
CA VAL A 215 19.94 -18.39 11.18
C VAL A 215 20.31 -19.48 10.17
N PRO A 216 21.61 -19.75 9.91
CA PRO A 216 22.00 -20.83 9.02
C PRO A 216 21.50 -22.15 9.58
N ASP A 217 20.81 -22.92 8.72
CA ASP A 217 20.30 -24.24 9.08
C ASP A 217 21.50 -25.13 9.43
N THR A 218 21.66 -25.46 10.71
CA THR A 218 22.83 -26.21 11.21
C THR A 218 22.63 -27.72 11.15
N THR A 219 21.59 -28.18 10.45
CA THR A 219 21.39 -29.60 10.15
C THR A 219 21.99 -29.98 8.80
N HIS A 220 23.25 -30.45 8.81
CA HIS A 220 23.66 -31.80 8.37
C HIS A 220 25.18 -31.98 8.42
#